data_AF-A0A9X8M4I0-F1
#
_entry.id   AF-A0A9X8M4I0-F1
#
_cell.length_a   1.000
_cell.length_b   1.000
_cell.length_c   1.000
_cell.angle_alpha   90.00
_cell.angle_beta   90.00
_cell.angle_gamma   90.00
#
_symmetry.space_group_name_H-M   'P 1'
#
loop_
_entity.id
_entity.type
_entity.pdbx_description
1 polymer ?
#
loop_
_entity_poly.entity_id
_entity_poly.type
_entity_poly.pdbx_seq_one_letter_code
_entity_poly.pdbx_strand_id
1 'polypeptide(L)'
;MFPIGDQPKIMKDLASIAGDLEEVAIEGKTKNIERLASLKVKKLWVFTVNQKQFDHILTYVCPDILYVYEMRVEDLSSLQKLSNLQQLYMCWNTKAKTLWDIDYNKKLKSLLIDDFSKLEDLSALSKCTQLNTYYMGGGINTAMKVQTLKPLAELQQLQKLTLMNLKVKDDSLEPLMQLKNLKELSLSNQFKVEEYAKLSVALPYTVCESFKPYVYINDAIDGKNIMVTGRRRPVLNSKTDTVKMQKYEEQFKKLQEEYKALVESTM
;
A
#
# COMPACT_ATOMS: atom_id res chain seq x y z
N MET A 1 7.48 -1.62 -1.11
CA MET A 1 8.65 -0.76 -1.31
C MET A 1 8.51 -0.11 -2.68
N PHE A 2 8.68 1.20 -2.76
CA PHE A 2 8.78 1.92 -4.05
C PHE A 2 9.71 1.17 -5.02
N PRO A 3 9.47 1.17 -6.34
CA PRO A 3 10.28 0.35 -7.24
C PRO A 3 11.77 0.73 -7.15
N ILE A 4 12.57 -0.21 -6.67
CA ILE A 4 14.03 -0.08 -6.47
C ILE A 4 14.83 -0.72 -7.62
N GLY A 5 14.14 -1.25 -8.64
CA GLY A 5 14.79 -1.78 -9.85
C GLY A 5 15.40 -0.69 -10.75
N ASP A 6 15.69 -1.04 -12.01
CA ASP A 6 16.28 -0.12 -12.97
C ASP A 6 15.39 1.12 -13.21
N GLN A 7 15.86 2.28 -12.74
CA GLN A 7 15.20 3.58 -12.92
C GLN A 7 15.85 4.34 -14.09
N PRO A 8 15.06 5.08 -14.89
CA PRO A 8 15.62 5.94 -15.92
C PRO A 8 16.46 7.06 -15.31
N LYS A 9 17.51 7.48 -16.02
CA LYS A 9 18.35 8.61 -15.58
C LYS A 9 17.52 9.89 -15.53
N ILE A 10 17.64 10.63 -14.43
CA ILE A 10 16.94 11.91 -14.23
C ILE A 10 17.43 12.93 -15.26
N MET A 11 16.52 13.45 -16.08
CA MET A 11 16.75 14.52 -17.03
C MET A 11 16.60 15.87 -16.35
N LYS A 12 17.67 16.68 -16.38
CA LYS A 12 17.70 18.02 -15.78
C LYS A 12 17.16 19.12 -16.69
N ASP A 13 17.08 18.85 -17.99
CA ASP A 13 16.59 19.77 -19.01
C ASP A 13 15.97 18.98 -20.16
N LEU A 14 14.77 19.39 -20.61
CA LEU A 14 14.05 18.74 -21.71
C LEU A 14 14.21 19.47 -23.07
N ALA A 15 15.00 20.53 -23.16
CA ALA A 15 15.13 21.34 -24.38
C ALA A 15 15.64 20.55 -25.60
N SER A 16 16.61 19.67 -25.41
CA SER A 16 17.28 18.94 -26.51
C SER A 16 16.60 17.63 -26.88
N ILE A 17 15.55 17.21 -26.16
CA ILE A 17 14.85 15.95 -26.47
C ILE A 17 14.09 16.13 -27.78
N ALA A 18 14.32 15.23 -28.74
CA ALA A 18 13.61 15.22 -30.01
C ALA A 18 12.70 13.99 -30.09
N GLY A 19 11.52 14.17 -30.68
CA GLY A 19 10.53 13.09 -30.87
C GLY A 19 9.77 12.70 -29.61
N ASP A 20 9.05 11.59 -29.70
CA ASP A 20 8.29 11.02 -28.59
C ASP A 20 9.25 10.37 -27.57
N LEU A 21 8.93 10.51 -26.29
CA LEU A 21 9.67 9.91 -25.19
C LEU A 21 8.69 9.17 -24.28
N GLU A 22 8.60 7.85 -24.44
CA GLU A 22 7.60 7.04 -23.73
C GLU A 22 7.82 7.02 -22.21
N GLU A 23 9.09 6.99 -21.77
CA GLU A 23 9.49 6.99 -20.37
C GLU A 23 10.49 8.12 -20.06
N VAL A 24 10.22 8.90 -19.02
CA VAL A 24 11.12 9.97 -18.57
C VAL A 24 11.19 10.08 -17.06
N ALA A 25 12.38 10.34 -16.54
CA ALA A 25 12.60 10.78 -15.16
C ALA A 25 12.98 12.26 -15.13
N ILE A 26 12.36 12.98 -14.20
CA ILE A 26 12.57 14.41 -13.98
C ILE A 26 12.61 14.71 -12.48
N GLU A 27 13.05 15.91 -12.13
CA GLU A 27 12.94 16.46 -10.79
C GLU A 27 12.19 17.78 -10.79
N GLY A 28 11.83 18.29 -9.61
CA GLY A 28 11.08 19.56 -9.51
C GLY A 28 11.79 20.76 -10.15
N LYS A 29 13.11 20.72 -10.33
CA LYS A 29 13.92 21.78 -10.94
C LYS A 29 14.26 21.52 -12.42
N THR A 30 13.74 20.47 -13.03
CA THR A 30 13.96 20.18 -14.46
C THR A 30 13.51 21.37 -15.30
N LYS A 31 14.39 21.84 -16.20
CA LYS A 31 14.13 22.96 -17.10
C LYS A 31 13.28 22.52 -18.30
N ASN A 32 12.55 23.48 -18.88
CA ASN A 32 11.72 23.31 -20.07
C ASN A 32 10.64 22.23 -19.90
N ILE A 33 9.96 22.25 -18.75
CA ILE A 33 9.00 21.21 -18.35
C ILE A 33 7.74 21.19 -19.23
N GLU A 34 7.38 22.33 -19.84
CA GLU A 34 6.29 22.47 -20.80
C GLU A 34 6.48 21.57 -22.03
N ARG A 35 7.72 21.15 -22.32
CA ARG A 35 8.01 20.19 -23.39
C ARG A 35 7.29 18.87 -23.20
N LEU A 36 6.98 18.46 -21.97
CA LEU A 36 6.22 17.22 -21.69
C LEU A 36 4.91 17.13 -22.50
N ALA A 37 4.27 18.27 -22.79
CA ALA A 37 3.03 18.31 -23.58
C ALA A 37 3.19 17.78 -25.01
N SER A 38 4.41 17.82 -25.55
CA SER A 38 4.75 17.34 -26.90
C SER A 38 5.41 15.97 -26.94
N LEU A 39 5.92 15.47 -25.80
CA LEU A 39 6.76 14.26 -25.75
C LEU A 39 5.96 12.96 -25.62
N LYS A 40 4.63 13.02 -25.52
CA LYS A 40 3.73 11.85 -25.40
C LYS A 40 4.13 10.85 -24.31
N VAL A 41 4.62 11.36 -23.19
CA VAL A 41 5.09 10.55 -22.05
C VAL A 41 3.99 9.64 -21.51
N LYS A 42 4.28 8.34 -21.44
CA LYS A 42 3.40 7.32 -20.88
C LYS A 42 3.81 6.87 -19.48
N LYS A 43 5.10 6.87 -19.18
CA LYS A 43 5.68 6.53 -17.89
C LYS A 43 6.52 7.69 -17.36
N LEU A 44 6.06 8.32 -16.29
CA LEU A 44 6.71 9.49 -15.73
C LEU A 44 7.25 9.18 -14.33
N TRP A 45 8.52 9.51 -14.10
CA TRP A 45 9.11 9.51 -12.77
C TRP A 45 9.41 10.93 -12.33
N VAL A 46 8.97 11.29 -11.14
CA VAL A 46 9.12 12.62 -10.56
C VAL A 46 9.84 12.48 -9.22
N PHE A 47 11.02 13.08 -9.12
CA PHE A 47 11.84 13.07 -7.90
C PHE A 47 11.86 14.46 -7.25
N THR A 48 11.75 14.50 -5.92
CA THR A 48 12.01 15.70 -5.11
C THR A 48 11.21 16.93 -5.59
N VAL A 49 9.93 16.98 -5.24
CA VAL A 49 8.99 18.05 -5.65
C VAL A 49 8.27 18.72 -4.50
N ASN A 50 8.10 20.05 -4.59
CA ASN A 50 7.15 20.79 -3.76
C ASN A 50 5.77 20.93 -4.46
N GLN A 51 4.77 21.46 -3.75
CA GLN A 51 3.42 21.71 -4.26
C GLN A 51 3.41 22.40 -5.64
N LYS A 52 4.04 23.58 -5.76
CA LYS A 52 4.04 24.37 -7.00
C LYS A 52 4.64 23.60 -8.17
N GLN A 53 5.72 22.86 -7.94
CA GLN A 53 6.38 22.07 -8.98
C GLN A 53 5.52 20.88 -9.41
N PHE A 54 4.95 20.16 -8.44
CA PHE A 54 4.07 19.03 -8.70
C PHE A 54 2.88 19.44 -9.57
N ASP A 55 2.17 20.51 -9.18
CA ASP A 55 1.02 21.02 -9.93
C ASP A 55 1.40 21.52 -11.33
N HIS A 56 2.57 22.15 -11.45
CA HIS A 56 3.06 22.65 -12.73
C HIS A 56 3.44 21.52 -13.69
N ILE A 57 4.14 20.49 -13.22
CA ILE A 57 4.49 19.30 -14.02
C ILE A 57 3.22 18.64 -14.56
N LEU A 58 2.23 18.39 -13.69
CA LEU A 58 0.99 17.69 -14.05
C LEU A 58 0.05 18.52 -14.94
N THR A 59 0.39 19.76 -15.26
CA THR A 59 -0.31 20.56 -16.27
C THR A 59 0.03 20.13 -17.69
N TYR A 60 1.21 19.56 -17.91
CA TYR A 60 1.73 19.26 -19.25
C TYR A 60 1.73 17.78 -19.61
N VAL A 61 1.23 16.90 -18.73
CA VAL A 61 1.36 15.45 -18.91
C VAL A 61 0.18 14.70 -18.32
N CYS A 62 -0.25 13.64 -19.00
CA CYS A 62 -1.30 12.72 -18.54
C CYS A 62 -0.81 11.28 -18.78
N PRO A 63 0.13 10.79 -17.94
CA PRO A 63 0.79 9.51 -18.16
C PRO A 63 -0.14 8.34 -17.76
N ASP A 64 0.16 7.17 -18.28
CA ASP A 64 -0.50 5.92 -17.89
C ASP A 64 0.09 5.39 -16.57
N ILE A 65 1.37 5.68 -16.31
CA ILE A 65 2.10 5.28 -15.09
C ILE A 65 2.83 6.49 -14.52
N LEU A 66 2.61 6.78 -13.24
CA LEU A 66 3.29 7.86 -12.51
C LEU A 66 4.00 7.32 -11.27
N TYR A 67 5.28 7.62 -11.17
CA TYR A 67 6.12 7.42 -10.00
C TYR A 67 6.48 8.78 -9.39
N VAL A 68 6.29 8.94 -8.09
CA VAL A 68 6.67 10.14 -7.36
C VAL A 68 7.45 9.73 -6.12
N TYR A 69 8.69 10.18 -6.02
CA TYR A 69 9.54 9.95 -4.86
C TYR A 69 9.91 11.28 -4.21
N GLU A 70 9.80 11.34 -2.87
CA GLU A 70 10.15 12.50 -2.06
C GLU A 70 9.36 13.76 -2.45
N MET A 71 8.13 13.85 -1.96
CA MET A 71 7.24 14.98 -2.24
C MET A 71 6.85 15.76 -0.98
N ARG A 72 6.86 17.08 -1.08
CA ARG A 72 6.35 18.01 -0.06
C ARG A 72 5.08 18.68 -0.58
N VAL A 73 4.04 17.87 -0.74
CA VAL A 73 2.77 18.23 -1.40
C VAL A 73 1.63 17.93 -0.44
N GLU A 74 0.84 18.96 -0.11
CA GLU A 74 -0.29 18.86 0.83
C GLU A 74 -1.59 18.58 0.09
N ASP A 75 -1.81 19.27 -1.03
CA ASP A 75 -2.96 19.08 -1.90
C ASP A 75 -2.59 18.19 -3.08
N LEU A 76 -3.26 17.04 -3.17
CA LEU A 76 -3.09 16.06 -4.24
C LEU A 76 -4.09 16.24 -5.39
N SER A 77 -4.92 17.30 -5.37
CA SER A 77 -6.01 17.53 -6.35
C SER A 77 -5.56 17.52 -7.81
N SER A 78 -4.32 17.93 -8.12
CA SER A 78 -3.78 17.86 -9.48
C SER A 78 -3.78 16.46 -10.10
N LEU A 79 -3.81 15.39 -9.29
CA LEU A 79 -3.93 14.01 -9.77
C LEU A 79 -5.29 13.73 -10.46
N GLN A 80 -6.33 14.52 -10.19
CA GLN A 80 -7.64 14.42 -10.84
C GLN A 80 -7.57 14.65 -12.36
N LYS A 81 -6.55 15.39 -12.83
CA LYS A 81 -6.34 15.69 -14.26
C LYS A 81 -5.86 14.46 -15.05
N LEU A 82 -5.33 13.44 -14.36
CA LEU A 82 -4.67 12.30 -14.98
C LEU A 82 -5.68 11.19 -15.35
N SER A 83 -6.55 11.49 -16.32
CA SER A 83 -7.64 10.59 -16.75
C SER A 83 -7.17 9.26 -17.37
N ASN A 84 -5.92 9.21 -17.83
CA ASN A 84 -5.31 7.98 -18.35
C ASN A 84 -4.57 7.15 -17.30
N LEU A 85 -4.40 7.65 -16.08
CA LEU A 85 -3.59 7.02 -15.05
C LEU A 85 -4.10 5.62 -14.70
N GLN A 86 -3.25 4.62 -14.89
CA GLN A 86 -3.50 3.21 -14.60
C GLN A 86 -2.73 2.73 -13.38
N GLN A 87 -1.54 3.29 -13.16
CA GLN A 87 -0.69 2.91 -12.03
C GLN A 87 -0.07 4.16 -11.39
N LEU A 88 -0.19 4.25 -10.07
CA LEU A 88 0.36 5.36 -9.29
C LEU A 88 1.19 4.84 -8.13
N TYR A 89 2.44 5.27 -8.08
CA TYR A 89 3.38 4.94 -7.03
C TYR A 89 3.87 6.22 -6.39
N MET A 90 3.54 6.43 -5.12
CA MET A 90 4.00 7.60 -4.38
C MET A 90 4.72 7.15 -3.12
N CYS A 91 5.94 7.64 -2.94
CA CYS A 91 6.76 7.35 -1.79
C CYS A 91 7.26 8.65 -1.15
N TRP A 92 7.23 8.68 0.17
CA TRP A 92 7.76 9.74 1.02
C TRP A 92 7.04 11.08 0.82
N ASN A 93 5.89 11.23 1.49
CA ASN A 93 5.16 12.50 1.59
C ASN A 93 5.03 12.94 3.05
N THR A 94 5.37 14.20 3.32
CA THR A 94 5.39 14.76 4.69
C THR A 94 4.25 15.72 5.01
N LYS A 95 3.28 15.87 4.10
CA LYS A 95 2.29 16.95 4.12
C LYS A 95 0.86 16.49 3.90
N ALA A 96 0.58 15.67 2.90
CA ALA A 96 -0.77 15.25 2.55
C ALA A 96 -1.45 14.54 3.73
N LYS A 97 -2.67 14.99 4.08
CA LYS A 97 -3.49 14.42 5.16
C LYS A 97 -4.63 13.56 4.67
N THR A 98 -5.07 13.82 3.44
CA THR A 98 -6.15 13.14 2.74
C THR A 98 -5.67 12.77 1.34
N LEU A 99 -6.38 11.84 0.70
CA LEU A 99 -6.23 11.63 -0.75
C LEU A 99 -7.04 12.66 -1.53
N TRP A 100 -6.85 12.70 -2.84
CA TRP A 100 -7.65 13.51 -3.76
C TRP A 100 -8.99 12.81 -4.06
N ASP A 101 -9.87 13.47 -4.82
CA ASP A 101 -11.06 12.80 -5.35
C ASP A 101 -10.66 11.78 -6.42
N ILE A 102 -10.38 10.55 -5.97
CA ILE A 102 -9.84 9.47 -6.80
C ILE A 102 -10.84 8.98 -7.86
N ASP A 103 -12.10 9.40 -7.75
CA ASP A 103 -13.16 9.04 -8.68
C ASP A 103 -12.87 9.52 -10.11
N TYR A 104 -12.07 10.58 -10.28
CA TYR A 104 -11.64 11.08 -11.59
C TYR A 104 -10.71 10.09 -12.34
N ASN A 105 -10.01 9.20 -11.62
CA ASN A 105 -9.05 8.27 -12.22
C ASN A 105 -9.68 6.90 -12.47
N LYS A 106 -10.70 6.85 -13.32
CA LYS A 106 -11.50 5.63 -13.64
C LYS A 106 -10.68 4.45 -14.16
N LYS A 107 -9.46 4.68 -14.66
CA LYS A 107 -8.55 3.64 -15.18
C LYS A 107 -7.53 3.13 -14.15
N LEU A 108 -7.47 3.69 -12.95
CA LEU A 108 -6.47 3.34 -11.94
C LEU A 108 -6.66 1.90 -11.45
N LYS A 109 -5.70 1.02 -11.73
CA LYS A 109 -5.72 -0.40 -11.35
C LYS A 109 -4.70 -0.75 -10.26
N SER A 110 -3.64 0.03 -10.13
CA SER A 110 -2.59 -0.18 -9.12
C SER A 110 -2.27 1.12 -8.39
N LEU A 111 -2.30 1.07 -7.06
CA LEU A 111 -1.96 2.19 -6.19
C LEU A 111 -0.96 1.74 -5.13
N LEU A 112 0.15 2.45 -5.02
CA LEU A 112 1.15 2.29 -3.97
C LEU A 112 1.34 3.63 -3.26
N ILE A 113 1.14 3.63 -1.95
CA ILE A 113 1.39 4.76 -1.06
C ILE A 113 2.35 4.31 0.04
N ASP A 114 3.57 4.83 0.05
CA ASP A 114 4.62 4.43 0.98
C ASP A 114 5.17 5.68 1.71
N ASP A 115 5.35 5.58 3.03
CA ASP A 115 5.91 6.64 3.88
C ASP A 115 5.19 8.01 3.79
N PHE A 116 3.85 7.98 3.84
CA PHE A 116 3.01 9.19 3.93
C PHE A 116 2.76 9.54 5.41
N SER A 117 3.75 10.17 6.04
CA SER A 117 3.78 10.44 7.50
C SER A 117 2.59 11.21 8.10
N LYS A 118 1.77 11.90 7.28
CA LYS A 118 0.60 12.67 7.72
C LYS A 118 -0.75 12.19 7.16
N LEU A 119 -0.75 11.19 6.28
CA LEU A 119 -1.98 10.70 5.66
C LEU A 119 -2.77 9.88 6.69
N GLU A 120 -3.92 10.40 7.09
CA GLU A 120 -4.76 9.77 8.12
C GLU A 120 -6.14 9.36 7.58
N ASP A 121 -6.68 10.11 6.62
CA ASP A 121 -8.00 9.86 6.04
C ASP A 121 -7.91 9.16 4.68
N LEU A 122 -8.52 7.99 4.60
CA LEU A 122 -8.59 7.13 3.43
C LEU A 122 -9.98 7.15 2.75
N SER A 123 -10.89 8.03 3.18
CA SER A 123 -12.29 8.08 2.74
C SER A 123 -12.45 8.04 1.22
N ALA A 124 -11.59 8.74 0.47
CA ALA A 124 -11.61 8.75 -0.98
C ALA A 124 -11.46 7.36 -1.62
N LEU A 125 -10.74 6.41 -0.99
CA LEU A 125 -10.54 5.06 -1.55
C LEU A 125 -11.85 4.32 -1.76
N SER A 126 -12.91 4.63 -1.02
CA SER A 126 -14.24 4.03 -1.21
C SER A 126 -14.78 4.20 -2.64
N LYS A 127 -14.32 5.23 -3.37
CA LYS A 127 -14.72 5.50 -4.75
C LYS A 127 -13.84 4.78 -5.80
N CYS A 128 -12.70 4.21 -5.40
CA CYS A 128 -11.76 3.55 -6.33
C CYS A 128 -12.09 2.06 -6.54
N THR A 129 -13.35 1.74 -6.81
CA THR A 129 -13.87 0.35 -6.89
C THR A 129 -13.24 -0.50 -8.00
N GLN A 130 -12.58 0.16 -8.96
CA GLN A 130 -11.84 -0.45 -10.06
C GLN A 130 -10.45 -0.98 -9.68
N LEU A 131 -9.96 -0.68 -8.47
CA LEU A 131 -8.59 -0.98 -8.03
C LEU A 131 -8.38 -2.49 -7.88
N ASN A 132 -7.28 -3.01 -8.41
CA ASN A 132 -6.94 -4.43 -8.36
C ASN A 132 -5.77 -4.73 -7.41
N THR A 133 -4.79 -3.83 -7.37
CA THR A 133 -3.60 -3.96 -6.51
C THR A 133 -3.46 -2.71 -5.64
N TYR A 134 -3.33 -2.90 -4.34
CA TYR A 134 -3.13 -1.82 -3.39
C TYR A 134 -2.00 -2.14 -2.40
N TYR A 135 -1.05 -1.22 -2.30
CA TYR A 135 -0.03 -1.22 -1.28
C TYR A 135 -0.14 0.05 -0.44
N MET A 136 -0.11 -0.10 0.88
CA MET A 136 0.12 0.98 1.82
C MET A 136 1.20 0.58 2.85
N GLY A 137 2.20 1.43 3.00
CA GLY A 137 3.39 1.14 3.82
C GLY A 137 3.86 2.34 4.63
N GLY A 138 4.18 2.15 5.91
CA GLY A 138 4.98 3.12 6.67
C GLY A 138 6.47 3.05 6.33
N GLY A 139 7.18 4.16 6.46
CA GLY A 139 8.64 4.20 6.28
C GLY A 139 9.41 3.35 7.30
N ILE A 140 10.71 3.14 7.07
CA ILE A 140 11.56 2.24 7.87
C ILE A 140 11.49 2.55 9.39
N ASN A 141 11.42 3.83 9.73
CA ASN A 141 11.48 4.28 11.13
C ASN A 141 10.12 4.65 11.73
N THR A 142 9.10 4.88 10.90
CA THR A 142 7.82 5.44 11.36
C THR A 142 6.64 4.78 10.66
N ALA A 143 5.77 4.17 11.45
CA ALA A 143 4.51 3.64 10.96
C ALA A 143 3.60 4.78 10.46
N MET A 144 2.92 4.55 9.33
CA MET A 144 1.80 5.41 8.94
C MET A 144 0.65 5.24 9.92
N LYS A 145 -0.08 6.32 10.19
CA LYS A 145 -1.21 6.33 11.13
C LYS A 145 -2.47 6.65 10.37
N VAL A 146 -3.43 5.73 10.31
CA VAL A 146 -4.71 5.93 9.61
C VAL A 146 -5.87 5.78 10.59
N GLN A 147 -6.95 6.53 10.34
CA GLN A 147 -8.09 6.53 11.26
C GLN A 147 -8.82 5.18 11.26
N THR A 148 -8.98 4.56 10.09
CA THR A 148 -9.70 3.29 9.94
C THR A 148 -9.41 2.68 8.56
N LEU A 149 -9.66 1.38 8.41
CA LEU A 149 -9.62 0.67 7.13
C LEU A 149 -11.00 0.57 6.45
N LYS A 150 -12.07 1.14 7.03
CA LYS A 150 -13.44 1.06 6.48
C LYS A 150 -13.56 1.34 4.97
N PRO A 151 -12.91 2.36 4.39
CA PRO A 151 -13.03 2.64 2.96
C PRO A 151 -12.58 1.50 2.05
N LEU A 152 -11.71 0.60 2.55
CA LEU A 152 -11.21 -0.53 1.78
C LEU A 152 -12.31 -1.58 1.53
N ALA A 153 -13.37 -1.62 2.36
CA ALA A 153 -14.46 -2.56 2.19
C ALA A 153 -15.20 -2.43 0.84
N GLU A 154 -15.14 -1.25 0.21
CA GLU A 154 -15.78 -0.99 -1.09
C GLU A 154 -14.95 -1.49 -2.28
N LEU A 155 -13.69 -1.90 -2.06
CA LEU A 155 -12.75 -2.30 -3.12
C LEU A 155 -12.99 -3.74 -3.59
N GLN A 156 -14.19 -4.03 -4.05
CA GLN A 156 -14.65 -5.39 -4.37
C GLN A 156 -13.87 -6.08 -5.50
N GLN A 157 -13.12 -5.34 -6.34
CA GLN A 157 -12.25 -5.89 -7.40
C GLN A 157 -10.80 -6.14 -6.95
N LEU A 158 -10.47 -5.83 -5.70
CA LEU A 158 -9.11 -5.93 -5.19
C LEU A 158 -8.68 -7.39 -5.09
N GLN A 159 -7.55 -7.72 -5.72
CA GLN A 159 -6.96 -9.06 -5.75
C GLN A 159 -5.67 -9.14 -4.94
N LYS A 160 -4.92 -8.05 -4.83
CA LYS A 160 -3.66 -7.98 -4.08
C LYS A 160 -3.68 -6.81 -3.12
N LEU A 161 -3.49 -7.10 -1.83
CA LEU A 161 -3.43 -6.10 -0.77
C LEU A 161 -2.17 -6.30 0.07
N THR A 162 -1.42 -5.22 0.26
CA THR A 162 -0.28 -5.20 1.18
C THR A 162 -0.40 -4.00 2.12
N LEU A 163 -0.47 -4.28 3.42
CA LEU A 163 -0.54 -3.28 4.48
C LEU A 163 0.63 -3.50 5.46
N MET A 164 1.65 -2.65 5.36
CA MET A 164 2.91 -2.83 6.10
C MET A 164 3.19 -1.62 6.99
N ASN A 165 3.59 -1.87 8.23
CA ASN A 165 3.99 -0.82 9.16
C ASN A 165 2.92 0.28 9.32
N LEU A 166 1.68 -0.13 9.63
CA LEU A 166 0.52 0.74 9.78
C LEU A 166 -0.03 0.68 11.21
N LYS A 167 -0.38 1.85 11.75
CA LYS A 167 -1.17 1.99 12.97
C LYS A 167 -2.57 2.45 12.59
N VAL A 168 -3.54 1.55 12.69
CA VAL A 168 -4.96 1.86 12.49
C VAL A 168 -5.56 2.22 13.86
N LYS A 169 -6.24 3.36 13.98
CA LYS A 169 -6.69 3.89 15.27
C LYS A 169 -7.72 3.00 15.98
N ASP A 170 -8.63 2.37 15.23
CA ASP A 170 -9.61 1.42 15.76
C ASP A 170 -9.05 0.00 15.98
N ASP A 171 -7.77 -0.23 15.67
CA ASP A 171 -7.05 -1.50 15.85
C ASP A 171 -7.74 -2.71 15.17
N SER A 172 -8.47 -2.49 14.08
CA SER A 172 -9.27 -3.54 13.43
C SER A 172 -8.91 -3.79 11.95
N LEU A 173 -9.00 -5.07 11.57
CA LEU A 173 -8.92 -5.60 10.21
C LEU A 173 -10.30 -5.99 9.65
N GLU A 174 -11.38 -5.84 10.43
CA GLU A 174 -12.73 -6.25 10.05
C GLU A 174 -13.20 -5.76 8.67
N PRO A 175 -12.92 -4.51 8.23
CA PRO A 175 -13.31 -4.07 6.89
C PRO A 175 -12.78 -4.95 5.75
N LEU A 176 -11.63 -5.61 5.94
CA LEU A 176 -11.02 -6.47 4.93
C LEU A 176 -11.82 -7.75 4.69
N MET A 177 -12.70 -8.15 5.61
CA MET A 177 -13.56 -9.33 5.45
C MET A 177 -14.52 -9.22 4.25
N GLN A 178 -14.78 -8.00 3.77
CA GLN A 178 -15.63 -7.74 2.60
C GLN A 178 -14.91 -7.98 1.27
N LEU A 179 -13.59 -8.16 1.26
CA LEU A 179 -12.78 -8.31 0.06
C LEU A 179 -12.80 -9.74 -0.47
N LYS A 180 -13.96 -10.22 -0.92
CA LYS A 180 -14.16 -11.63 -1.31
C LYS A 180 -13.36 -12.09 -2.53
N ASN A 181 -12.87 -11.15 -3.35
CA ASN A 181 -12.03 -11.43 -4.51
C ASN A 181 -10.52 -11.33 -4.22
N LEU A 182 -10.14 -11.09 -2.96
CA LEU A 182 -8.74 -10.98 -2.57
C LEU A 182 -8.05 -12.33 -2.72
N LYS A 183 -6.90 -12.35 -3.40
CA LYS A 183 -6.11 -13.55 -3.66
C LYS A 183 -4.85 -13.57 -2.82
N GLU A 184 -4.21 -12.42 -2.68
CA GLU A 184 -2.95 -12.25 -1.96
C GLU A 184 -3.10 -11.13 -0.92
N LEU A 185 -2.77 -11.44 0.32
CA LEU A 185 -2.78 -10.48 1.43
C LEU A 185 -1.47 -10.56 2.22
N SER A 186 -0.81 -9.42 2.36
CA SER A 186 0.36 -9.27 3.23
C SER A 186 0.08 -8.23 4.30
N LEU A 187 0.28 -8.61 5.56
CA LEU A 187 0.02 -7.76 6.73
C LEU A 187 1.24 -7.77 7.64
N SER A 188 1.64 -6.59 8.14
CA SER A 188 2.60 -6.52 9.24
C SER A 188 2.02 -7.09 10.53
N ASN A 189 2.84 -7.73 11.36
CA ASN A 189 2.43 -8.37 12.61
C ASN A 189 2.11 -7.37 13.75
N GLN A 190 1.11 -6.50 13.56
CA GLN A 190 0.83 -5.33 14.39
C GLN A 190 -0.57 -5.29 15.03
N PHE A 191 -1.48 -6.16 14.59
CA PHE A 191 -2.83 -6.35 15.18
C PHE A 191 -2.86 -7.46 16.22
N LYS A 192 -3.93 -7.58 17.01
CA LYS A 192 -4.10 -8.71 17.93
C LYS A 192 -4.29 -10.02 17.15
N VAL A 193 -4.03 -11.17 17.79
CA VAL A 193 -4.09 -12.48 17.11
C VAL A 193 -5.50 -12.79 16.59
N GLU A 194 -6.50 -12.32 17.32
CA GLU A 194 -7.94 -12.44 17.04
C GLU A 194 -8.30 -11.84 15.68
N GLU A 195 -7.72 -10.69 15.31
CA GLU A 195 -7.98 -10.05 14.01
C GLU A 195 -7.51 -10.92 12.84
N TYR A 196 -6.34 -11.56 12.97
CA TYR A 196 -5.84 -12.48 11.94
C TYR A 196 -6.64 -13.77 11.89
N ALA A 197 -6.98 -14.35 13.05
CA ALA A 197 -7.80 -15.56 13.12
C ALA A 197 -9.18 -15.34 12.48
N LYS A 198 -9.88 -14.26 12.85
CA LYS A 198 -11.16 -13.87 12.26
C LYS A 198 -11.06 -13.69 10.75
N LEU A 199 -10.05 -12.95 10.29
CA LEU A 199 -9.86 -12.70 8.86
C LEU A 199 -9.52 -13.97 8.08
N SER A 200 -8.74 -14.90 8.67
CA SER A 200 -8.37 -16.17 8.03
C SER A 200 -9.58 -17.05 7.70
N VAL A 201 -10.63 -16.97 8.51
CA VAL A 201 -11.87 -17.72 8.29
C VAL A 201 -12.78 -16.99 7.32
N ALA A 202 -12.80 -15.65 7.39
CA ALA A 202 -13.62 -14.82 6.50
C ALA A 202 -13.14 -14.80 5.04
N LEU A 203 -11.84 -15.08 4.83
CA LEU A 203 -11.15 -15.07 3.54
C LEU A 203 -10.41 -16.41 3.29
N PRO A 204 -11.13 -17.54 3.19
CA PRO A 204 -10.52 -18.87 3.17
C PRO A 204 -9.71 -19.18 1.91
N TYR A 205 -9.91 -18.41 0.84
CA TYR A 205 -9.20 -18.57 -0.44
C TYR A 205 -8.06 -17.55 -0.64
N THR A 206 -7.82 -16.70 0.34
CA THR A 206 -6.76 -15.69 0.29
C THR A 206 -5.46 -16.26 0.85
N VAL A 207 -4.39 -16.16 0.07
CA VAL A 207 -3.04 -16.49 0.53
C VAL A 207 -2.54 -15.37 1.43
N CYS A 208 -2.31 -15.70 2.71
CA CYS A 208 -1.72 -14.79 3.70
C CYS A 208 -0.85 -15.59 4.68
N GLU A 209 0.41 -15.20 4.86
CA GLU A 209 1.31 -15.86 5.82
C GLU A 209 0.82 -15.72 7.26
N SER A 210 0.19 -14.58 7.59
CA SER A 210 -0.36 -14.28 8.90
C SER A 210 -1.67 -15.02 9.21
N PHE A 211 -2.21 -15.84 8.29
CA PHE A 211 -3.33 -16.77 8.57
C PHE A 211 -2.88 -18.08 9.22
N LYS A 212 -1.63 -18.12 9.70
CA LYS A 212 -1.03 -19.20 10.47
C LYS A 212 -0.74 -18.72 11.89
N PRO A 213 -0.63 -19.62 12.87
CA PRO A 213 -0.27 -19.27 14.26
C PRO A 213 1.11 -18.60 14.38
N TYR A 214 2.00 -18.86 13.43
CA TYR A 214 3.33 -18.28 13.36
C TYR A 214 3.90 -18.36 11.94
N VAL A 215 4.97 -17.61 11.68
CA VAL A 215 5.71 -17.59 10.41
C VAL A 215 7.20 -17.81 10.66
N TYR A 216 7.89 -18.42 9.69
CA TYR A 216 9.34 -18.54 9.72
C TYR A 216 9.97 -17.20 9.28
N ILE A 217 10.99 -16.76 10.02
CA ILE A 217 11.78 -15.59 9.63
C ILE A 217 13.16 -16.04 9.13
N ASN A 218 13.58 -15.49 7.99
CA ASN A 218 14.84 -15.86 7.34
C ASN A 218 16.05 -15.45 8.18
N ASP A 219 16.01 -14.23 8.74
CA ASP A 219 17.06 -13.70 9.59
C ASP A 219 16.70 -13.97 11.06
N ALA A 220 17.21 -15.08 11.60
CA ALA A 220 16.96 -15.46 12.98
C ALA A 220 17.51 -14.40 13.95
N ILE A 221 16.70 -14.01 14.94
CA ILE A 221 17.07 -13.04 15.98
C ILE A 221 17.45 -13.82 17.23
N ASP A 222 18.72 -13.74 17.64
CA ASP A 222 19.25 -14.52 18.78
C ASP A 222 18.95 -16.03 18.67
N GLY A 223 19.08 -16.58 17.46
CA GLY A 223 18.78 -17.98 17.15
C GLY A 223 17.29 -18.33 17.11
N LYS A 224 16.38 -17.36 17.25
CA LYS A 224 14.92 -17.55 17.14
C LYS A 224 14.47 -17.26 15.72
N ASN A 225 13.79 -18.23 15.10
CA ASN A 225 13.41 -18.21 13.69
C ASN A 225 11.89 -18.32 13.46
N ILE A 226 11.09 -18.20 14.51
CA ILE A 226 9.62 -18.27 14.45
C ILE A 226 9.04 -16.99 15.02
N MET A 227 8.31 -16.22 14.21
CA MET A 227 7.53 -15.08 14.68
C MET A 227 6.09 -15.53 14.92
N VAL A 228 5.62 -15.49 16.18
CA VAL A 228 4.24 -15.82 16.50
C VAL A 228 3.29 -14.71 16.02
N THR A 229 2.20 -15.10 15.38
CA THR A 229 1.19 -14.18 14.84
C THR A 229 0.44 -13.47 15.96
N GLY A 230 0.35 -12.16 15.86
CA GLY A 230 -0.23 -11.26 16.85
C GLY A 230 0.78 -10.25 17.42
N ARG A 231 0.31 -9.04 17.67
CA ARG A 231 1.04 -7.96 18.32
C ARG A 231 1.54 -8.40 19.69
N ARG A 232 2.79 -8.05 20.00
CA ARG A 232 3.48 -8.36 21.28
C ARG A 232 3.60 -9.86 21.58
N ARG A 233 3.44 -10.73 20.57
CA ARG A 233 3.73 -12.15 20.71
C ARG A 233 5.24 -12.40 20.58
N PRO A 234 5.76 -13.47 21.21
CA PRO A 234 7.19 -13.72 21.23
C PRO A 234 7.72 -14.17 19.86
N VAL A 235 9.03 -13.99 19.67
CA VAL A 235 9.80 -14.76 18.68
C VAL A 235 10.32 -16.01 19.40
N LEU A 236 10.19 -17.17 18.75
CA LEU A 236 10.51 -18.49 19.30
C LEU A 236 11.60 -19.18 18.48
N ASN A 237 12.26 -20.16 19.09
CA ASN A 237 13.17 -21.06 18.37
C ASN A 237 12.42 -22.35 17.98
N SER A 238 12.41 -22.66 16.69
CA SER A 238 11.72 -23.83 16.12
C SER A 238 12.15 -25.19 16.69
N LYS A 239 13.33 -25.29 17.29
CA LYS A 239 13.89 -26.54 17.84
C LYS A 239 13.65 -26.68 19.34
N THR A 240 13.75 -25.58 20.10
CA THR A 240 13.72 -25.63 21.57
C THR A 240 12.40 -25.18 22.19
N ASP A 241 11.58 -24.39 21.48
CA ASP A 241 10.29 -23.88 21.98
C ASP A 241 9.07 -24.67 21.47
N THR A 242 9.26 -25.94 21.07
CA THR A 242 8.21 -26.77 20.42
C THR A 242 6.91 -26.85 21.21
N VAL A 243 6.97 -27.00 22.54
CA VAL A 243 5.79 -27.02 23.42
C VAL A 243 5.02 -25.68 23.39
N LYS A 244 5.75 -24.54 23.35
CA LYS A 244 5.10 -23.22 23.22
C LYS A 244 4.48 -23.04 21.85
N MET A 245 5.12 -23.54 20.79
CA MET A 245 4.58 -23.49 19.43
C MET A 245 3.26 -24.26 19.34
N GLN A 246 3.21 -25.50 19.84
CA GLN A 246 1.98 -26.30 19.92
C GLN A 246 0.86 -25.56 20.65
N LYS A 247 1.17 -24.93 21.79
CA LYS A 247 0.19 -24.11 22.51
C LYS A 247 -0.37 -22.96 21.65
N TYR A 248 0.46 -22.27 20.86
CA TYR A 248 -0.01 -21.21 19.98
C TYR A 248 -0.81 -21.74 18.79
N GLU A 249 -0.49 -22.93 18.27
CA GLU A 249 -1.29 -23.62 17.25
C GLU A 249 -2.70 -23.93 17.76
N GLU A 250 -2.81 -24.55 18.93
CA GLU A 250 -4.09 -24.87 19.56
C GLU A 250 -4.92 -23.61 19.83
N GLN A 251 -4.30 -22.55 20.34
CA GLN A 251 -4.96 -21.26 20.59
C GLN A 251 -5.48 -20.63 19.31
N PHE A 252 -4.66 -20.60 18.24
CA PHE A 252 -5.06 -20.04 16.96
C PHE A 252 -6.21 -20.84 16.33
N LYS A 253 -6.12 -22.17 16.36
CA LYS A 253 -7.17 -23.06 15.87
C LYS A 253 -8.49 -22.85 16.62
N LYS A 254 -8.44 -22.73 17.95
CA LYS A 254 -9.62 -22.46 18.77
C LYS A 254 -10.29 -21.14 18.36
N LEU A 255 -9.50 -20.07 18.16
CA LEU A 255 -10.02 -18.79 17.67
C LEU A 255 -10.67 -18.94 16.29
N GLN A 256 -10.06 -19.70 15.38
CA GLN A 256 -10.66 -19.96 14.05
C GLN A 256 -12.00 -20.70 14.17
N GLU A 257 -12.11 -21.71 15.04
CA GLU A 257 -13.37 -22.42 15.28
C GLU A 257 -14.46 -21.51 15.85
N GLU A 258 -14.10 -20.68 16.84
CA GLU A 258 -15.00 -19.68 17.43
C GLU A 258 -15.50 -18.67 16.38
N TYR A 259 -14.60 -18.13 15.54
CA TYR A 259 -14.99 -17.18 14.49
C TYR A 259 -15.71 -17.81 13.31
N LYS A 260 -15.46 -19.08 12.99
CA LYS A 260 -16.19 -19.79 11.94
C LYS A 260 -17.67 -19.91 12.27
N ALA A 261 -17.98 -20.31 13.50
CA ALA A 261 -19.37 -20.36 13.98
C ALA A 261 -20.07 -18.99 13.88
N LEU A 262 -19.36 -17.91 14.22
CA LEU A 262 -19.90 -16.54 14.14
C LEU A 262 -20.14 -16.07 12.70
N VAL A 263 -19.18 -16.31 11.80
CA VAL A 263 -19.30 -15.93 10.38
C VAL A 263 -20.44 -16.70 9.71
N GLU A 264 -20.56 -18.00 9.98
CA GLU A 264 -21.66 -18.84 9.47
C GLU A 264 -23.03 -18.43 10.03
N SER A 265 -23.12 -17.91 11.25
CA SER A 265 -24.38 -17.40 11.82
C SER A 265 -24.82 -16.04 11.30
N THR A 266 -23.95 -15.32 10.58
CA THR A 266 -24.22 -13.96 10.07
C THR A 266 -24.46 -13.94 8.55
N MET A 267 -24.35 -15.10 7.88
CA MET A 267 -24.71 -15.31 6.47
C MET A 267 -26.09 -15.95 6.36
#